data_AF-A0A9W6U8W5-F1
#
_entry.id   AF-A0A9W6U8W5-F1
#
_cell.length_a   1.000
_cell.length_b   1.000
_cell.length_c   1.000
_cell.angle_alpha   90.00
_cell.angle_beta   90.00
_cell.angle_gamma   90.00
#
_symmetry.space_group_name_H-M   'P 1'
#
loop_
_entity.id
_entity.type
_entity.pdbx_description
1 polymer ?
#
loop_
_entity_poly.entity_id
_entity_poly.type
_entity_poly.pdbx_seq_one_letter_code
_entity_poly.pdbx_strand_id
1 'polypeptide(L)'
;MPSRRSSISNGTKQEVITWIDTQGEGVPTRAVAQFRQQGLNLDSGTVRKWWRKRTEILAAPPHLMRVEGGGRSRALWTLEDDLLDAIIDRRLRTSGSGLRKKRETSLKTWGLAVRGLLRPQHG
;
A
#
# COMPACT_ATOMS: atom_id res chain seq x y z
N MET A 1 8.53 -14.06 -19.23
CA MET A 1 7.51 -13.04 -18.90
C MET A 1 6.80 -13.46 -17.62
N PRO A 2 6.73 -12.63 -16.56
CA PRO A 2 5.93 -12.98 -15.39
C PRO A 2 4.45 -13.05 -15.78
N SER A 3 3.82 -14.21 -15.57
CA SER A 3 2.38 -14.38 -15.76
C SER A 3 1.63 -13.35 -14.91
N ARG A 4 0.85 -12.48 -15.57
CA ARG A 4 0.02 -11.48 -14.88
C ARG A 4 -1.05 -12.23 -14.09
N ARG A 5 -0.99 -12.14 -12.75
CA ARG A 5 -2.03 -12.73 -11.90
C ARG A 5 -3.38 -12.10 -12.25
N SER A 6 -4.32 -12.93 -12.72
CA SER A 6 -5.70 -12.50 -12.90
C SER A 6 -6.30 -12.24 -11.52
N SER A 7 -6.78 -11.02 -11.29
CA SER A 7 -7.56 -10.71 -10.10
C SER A 7 -8.96 -11.29 -10.29
N ILE A 8 -9.38 -12.16 -9.39
CA ILE A 8 -10.70 -12.79 -9.41
C ILE A 8 -11.54 -12.16 -8.28
N SER A 9 -12.77 -11.76 -8.61
CA SER A 9 -13.71 -11.17 -7.66
C SER A 9 -14.09 -12.15 -6.55
N ASN A 10 -14.54 -11.65 -5.40
CA ASN A 10 -15.08 -12.52 -4.36
C ASN A 10 -16.36 -13.23 -4.84
N GLY A 11 -17.21 -12.58 -5.64
CA GLY A 11 -18.39 -13.21 -6.23
C GLY A 11 -18.07 -14.48 -7.02
N THR A 12 -17.06 -14.45 -7.89
CA THR A 12 -16.63 -15.65 -8.64
C THR A 12 -16.05 -16.72 -7.71
N LYS A 13 -15.32 -16.33 -6.65
CA LYS A 13 -14.80 -17.30 -5.66
C LYS A 13 -15.95 -17.96 -4.89
N GLN A 14 -16.98 -17.19 -4.54
CA GLN A 14 -18.18 -17.68 -3.86
C GLN A 14 -18.93 -18.68 -4.74
N GLU A 15 -19.12 -18.36 -6.02
CA GLU A 15 -19.73 -19.28 -6.99
C GLU A 15 -18.97 -20.62 -7.06
N VAL A 16 -17.64 -20.56 -7.16
CA VAL A 16 -16.79 -21.76 -7.14
C VAL A 16 -16.95 -22.56 -5.86
N ILE A 17 -16.97 -21.89 -4.70
CA ILE A 17 -17.14 -22.55 -3.39
C ILE A 17 -18.52 -23.19 -3.28
N THR A 18 -19.58 -22.48 -3.64
CA THR A 18 -20.96 -22.98 -3.60
C THR A 18 -21.12 -24.17 -4.54
N TRP A 19 -20.50 -24.14 -5.72
CA TRP A 19 -20.50 -25.27 -6.63
C TRP A 19 -19.76 -26.48 -6.05
N ILE A 20 -18.61 -26.28 -5.40
CA ILE A 20 -17.87 -27.37 -4.73
C ILE A 20 -18.74 -28.03 -3.65
N ASP A 21 -19.48 -27.23 -2.89
CA ASP A 21 -20.34 -27.69 -1.80
C ASP A 21 -21.58 -28.46 -2.30
N THR A 22 -22.22 -27.97 -3.36
CA THR A 22 -23.48 -28.50 -3.87
C THR A 22 -23.33 -29.61 -4.91
N GLN A 23 -22.40 -29.44 -5.86
CA GLN A 23 -22.22 -30.31 -7.04
C GLN A 23 -20.88 -31.05 -7.00
N GLY A 24 -19.88 -30.46 -6.34
CA GLY A 24 -18.51 -30.97 -6.28
C GLY A 24 -18.25 -31.99 -5.19
N GLU A 25 -19.26 -32.41 -4.40
CA GLU A 25 -19.13 -33.32 -3.25
C GLU A 25 -18.06 -32.86 -2.23
N GLY A 26 -17.83 -31.56 -2.13
CA GLY A 26 -16.76 -31.00 -1.29
C GLY A 26 -15.34 -31.23 -1.84
N VAL A 27 -15.18 -31.70 -3.08
CA VAL A 27 -13.88 -31.96 -3.72
C VAL A 27 -13.42 -30.77 -4.57
N PRO A 28 -12.43 -29.97 -4.11
CA PRO A 28 -12.05 -28.72 -4.77
C PRO A 28 -11.45 -28.91 -6.18
N THR A 29 -10.81 -30.06 -6.42
CA THR A 29 -10.17 -30.35 -7.72
C THR A 29 -11.18 -30.47 -8.85
N ARG A 30 -12.43 -30.89 -8.56
CA ARG A 30 -13.48 -31.04 -9.58
C ARG A 30 -13.90 -29.68 -10.16
N ALA A 31 -13.87 -28.63 -9.35
CA ALA A 31 -14.20 -27.29 -9.80
C ALA A 31 -13.21 -26.76 -10.85
N VAL A 32 -11.95 -27.18 -10.80
CA VAL A 32 -10.95 -26.77 -11.81
C VAL A 32 -11.38 -27.21 -13.21
N ALA A 33 -11.86 -28.44 -13.37
CA ALA A 33 -12.31 -28.95 -14.66
C ALA A 33 -13.58 -28.22 -15.14
N GLN A 34 -14.55 -28.03 -14.25
CA GLN A 34 -15.81 -27.37 -14.55
C GLN A 34 -15.61 -25.91 -15.00
N PHE A 35 -14.92 -25.12 -14.19
CA PHE A 35 -14.74 -23.70 -14.45
C PHE A 35 -13.77 -23.43 -15.61
N ARG A 36 -12.86 -24.38 -15.91
CA ARG A 36 -12.05 -24.31 -17.14
C ARG A 36 -12.89 -24.42 -18.40
N GLN A 37 -13.94 -25.24 -18.41
CA GLN A 37 -14.89 -25.31 -19.53
C GLN A 37 -15.66 -24.00 -19.71
N GLN A 38 -15.88 -23.26 -18.62
CA GLN A 38 -16.52 -21.94 -18.60
C GLN A 38 -15.55 -20.79 -18.91
N GLY A 39 -14.30 -21.09 -19.29
CA GLY A 39 -13.27 -20.09 -19.63
C GLY A 39 -12.52 -19.50 -18.44
N LEU A 40 -12.80 -19.95 -17.21
CA LEU A 40 -12.07 -19.56 -16.01
C LEU A 40 -10.87 -20.49 -15.79
N ASN A 41 -9.67 -19.98 -16.08
CA ASN A 41 -8.43 -20.72 -15.86
C ASN A 41 -8.03 -20.69 -14.37
N LEU A 42 -8.50 -21.67 -13.61
CA LEU A 42 -8.22 -21.82 -12.17
C LEU A 42 -7.09 -22.84 -11.92
N ASP A 43 -6.16 -22.49 -11.03
CA ASP A 43 -5.18 -23.42 -10.50
C ASP A 43 -5.75 -24.22 -9.32
N SER A 44 -5.53 -25.54 -9.31
CA SER A 44 -5.95 -26.45 -8.24
C SER A 44 -5.44 -26.04 -6.85
N GLY A 45 -4.22 -25.50 -6.75
CA GLY A 45 -3.66 -24.99 -5.51
C GLY A 45 -4.45 -23.79 -4.98
N THR A 46 -4.86 -22.90 -5.88
CA THR A 46 -5.66 -21.72 -5.58
C THR A 46 -7.06 -22.10 -5.11
N VAL A 47 -7.74 -23.02 -5.80
CA VAL A 47 -9.09 -23.48 -5.42
C VAL A 47 -9.06 -24.15 -4.04
N ARG A 48 -8.06 -24.98 -3.74
CA ARG A 48 -7.89 -25.56 -2.39
C ARG A 48 -7.67 -24.51 -1.30
N LYS A 49 -6.95 -23.42 -1.59
CA LYS A 49 -6.77 -22.31 -0.64
C LYS A 49 -8.09 -21.60 -0.37
N TRP A 50 -8.89 -21.35 -1.41
CA TRP A 50 -10.23 -20.76 -1.23
C TRP A 50 -11.15 -21.68 -0.44
N TRP A 51 -11.11 -23.00 -0.69
CA TRP A 51 -11.90 -23.97 0.05
C TRP A 51 -11.57 -24.00 1.56
N ARG A 52 -10.29 -23.89 1.91
CA ARG A 52 -9.86 -23.79 3.32
C ARG A 52 -10.37 -22.51 3.98
N LYS A 53 -10.46 -21.41 3.24
CA LYS A 53 -10.95 -20.10 3.69
C LYS A 53 -12.41 -19.83 3.28
N ARG A 54 -13.19 -20.88 3.02
CA ARG A 54 -14.51 -20.74 2.40
C ARG A 54 -15.45 -19.87 3.23
N THR A 55 -15.38 -19.98 4.55
CA THR A 55 -16.19 -19.18 5.49
C THR A 55 -15.89 -17.68 5.36
N GLU A 56 -14.60 -17.29 5.34
CA GLU A 56 -14.17 -15.90 5.14
C GLU A 56 -14.61 -15.36 3.78
N ILE A 57 -14.49 -16.18 2.73
CA ILE A 57 -14.84 -15.78 1.36
C ILE A 57 -16.35 -15.65 1.18
N LEU A 58 -17.15 -16.53 1.76
CA LEU A 58 -18.61 -16.47 1.73
C LEU A 58 -19.17 -15.28 2.54
N ALA A 59 -18.51 -14.90 3.64
CA ALA A 59 -18.88 -13.72 4.43
C ALA A 59 -18.49 -12.38 3.77
N ALA A 60 -17.57 -12.39 2.81
CA ALA A 60 -17.09 -11.17 2.17
C ALA A 60 -18.10 -10.59 1.15
N PRO A 61 -18.14 -9.26 0.96
CA PRO A 61 -18.95 -8.67 -0.10
C PRO A 61 -18.51 -9.16 -1.50
N PRO A 62 -19.46 -9.55 -2.39
CA PRO A 62 -19.16 -10.21 -3.66
C PRO A 62 -18.48 -9.30 -4.68
N HIS A 63 -18.76 -8.00 -4.62
CA HIS A 63 -18.20 -7.00 -5.52
C HIS A 63 -16.72 -6.68 -5.23
N LEU A 64 -16.22 -7.04 -4.05
CA LEU A 64 -14.83 -6.79 -3.68
C LEU A 64 -13.89 -7.80 -4.36
N MET A 65 -12.71 -7.32 -4.75
CA MET A 65 -11.64 -8.19 -5.29
C MET A 65 -10.90 -8.97 -4.18
N ARG A 66 -10.97 -8.48 -2.95
CA ARG A 66 -10.23 -8.99 -1.79
C ARG A 66 -11.17 -9.19 -0.61
N VAL A 67 -10.83 -10.16 0.24
CA VAL A 67 -11.43 -10.29 1.57
C VAL A 67 -10.80 -9.21 2.46
N GLU A 68 -11.60 -8.54 3.28
CA GLU A 68 -11.11 -7.56 4.25
C GLU A 68 -10.06 -8.20 5.19
N GLY A 69 -9.02 -7.45 5.53
CA GLY A 69 -7.91 -7.98 6.34
C GLY A 69 -6.92 -8.91 5.62
N GLY A 70 -7.22 -9.33 4.38
CA GLY A 70 -6.33 -10.21 3.59
C GLY A 70 -5.09 -9.52 2.99
N GLY A 71 -4.86 -8.23 3.28
CA GLY A 71 -3.90 -7.38 2.58
C GLY A 71 -2.92 -6.59 3.44
N ARG A 72 -2.98 -6.65 4.77
CA ARG A 72 -2.01 -5.96 5.65
C ARG A 72 -1.67 -6.81 6.86
N SER A 73 -0.39 -7.12 7.03
CA SER A 73 0.12 -7.59 8.32
C SER A 73 -0.03 -6.43 9.31
N ARG A 74 -0.62 -6.68 10.48
CA ARG A 74 -0.78 -5.66 11.53
C ARG A 74 0.57 -5.04 11.93
N ALA A 75 1.67 -5.78 11.79
CA ALA A 75 3.04 -5.31 12.06
C ALA A 75 3.56 -4.27 11.05
N LEU A 76 3.01 -4.23 9.83
CA LEU A 76 3.38 -3.21 8.84
C LEU A 76 2.68 -1.88 9.10
N TRP A 77 1.57 -1.86 9.86
CA TRP A 77 0.89 -0.62 10.22
C TRP A 77 1.78 0.27 11.10
N THR A 78 2.31 -0.28 12.18
CA THR A 78 3.18 0.45 13.11
C THR A 78 4.45 0.94 12.41
N LEU A 79 5.02 0.11 11.53
CA LEU A 79 6.20 0.51 10.76
C LEU A 79 5.89 1.62 9.74
N GLU A 80 4.73 1.58 9.08
CA GLU A 80 4.28 2.63 8.16
C GLU A 80 4.00 3.94 8.90
N ASP A 81 3.45 3.88 10.12
CA ASP A 81 3.18 5.04 10.99
C ASP A 81 4.49 5.67 11.49
N ASP A 82 5.41 4.85 12.02
CA ASP A 82 6.75 5.29 12.44
C ASP A 82 7.53 5.91 11.27
N LEU A 83 7.38 5.34 10.06
CA LEU A 83 8.01 5.86 8.85
C LEU A 83 7.40 7.19 8.40
N LEU A 84 6.06 7.33 8.49
CA LEU A 84 5.36 8.56 8.20
C LEU A 84 5.81 9.67 9.14
N ASP A 85 5.86 9.38 10.44
CA ASP A 85 6.40 10.28 11.45
C ASP A 85 7.82 10.69 11.12
N ALA A 86 8.73 9.74 10.87
CA ALA A 86 10.12 10.04 10.50
C ALA A 86 10.25 10.91 9.23
N ILE A 87 9.38 10.72 8.24
CA ILE A 87 9.35 11.55 7.01
C ILE A 87 8.87 12.97 7.32
N ILE A 88 7.79 13.12 8.09
CA ILE A 88 7.28 14.42 8.52
C ILE A 88 8.37 15.17 9.28
N ASP A 89 9.00 14.50 10.23
CA ASP A 89 10.05 15.03 11.07
C ASP A 89 11.28 15.48 10.25
N ARG A 90 11.67 14.67 9.26
CA ARG A 90 12.73 15.04 8.30
C ARG A 90 12.35 16.24 7.45
N ARG A 91 11.09 16.35 7.01
CA ARG A 91 10.60 17.50 6.23
C ARG A 91 10.56 18.77 7.08
N LEU A 92 10.12 18.69 8.34
CA LEU A 92 10.16 19.80 9.28
C LEU A 92 11.58 20.28 9.56
N ARG A 93 12.53 19.35 9.71
CA ARG A 93 13.97 19.68 9.81
C ARG A 93 14.54 20.30 8.54
N THR A 94 14.11 19.84 7.37
CA THR A 94 14.53 20.38 6.07
C THR A 94 13.98 21.80 5.84
N SER A 95 12.71 22.04 6.17
CA SER A 95 12.06 23.36 6.06
C SER A 95 12.54 24.34 7.14
N GLY A 96 12.78 23.88 8.37
CA GLY A 96 13.26 24.71 9.48
C GLY A 96 14.75 25.10 9.35
N SER A 97 15.59 24.22 8.82
CA SER A 97 17.03 24.50 8.62
C SER A 97 17.30 25.49 7.47
N GLY A 98 16.45 25.51 6.44
CA GLY A 98 16.52 26.49 5.35
C GLY A 98 16.19 27.92 5.81
N LEU A 99 15.16 28.07 6.65
CA LEU A 99 14.77 29.37 7.22
C LEU A 99 15.80 29.93 8.22
N ARG A 100 16.43 29.05 9.02
CA ARG A 100 17.44 29.46 10.02
C ARG A 100 18.76 29.90 9.36
N LYS A 101 19.21 29.23 8.30
CA LYS A 101 20.38 29.65 7.51
C LYS A 101 20.15 30.98 6.78
N LYS A 102 18.95 31.21 6.25
CA LYS A 102 18.61 32.45 5.49
C LYS A 102 18.61 33.71 6.37
N ARG A 103 18.27 33.59 7.66
CA ARG A 103 18.33 34.72 8.62
C ARG A 103 19.76 35.04 9.06
N GLU A 104 20.61 34.02 9.21
CA GLU A 104 21.99 34.21 9.65
C GLU A 104 22.90 34.77 8.54
N THR A 105 22.66 34.41 7.28
CA THR A 105 23.33 35.06 6.14
C THR A 105 22.89 36.51 5.96
N SER A 106 21.60 36.81 6.13
CA SER A 106 21.09 38.18 6.04
C SER A 106 21.69 39.11 7.11
N LEU A 107 21.77 38.65 8.37
CA LEU A 107 22.36 39.46 9.46
C LEU A 107 23.87 39.70 9.28
N LYS A 108 24.62 38.75 8.69
CA LYS A 108 26.04 38.94 8.37
C LYS A 108 26.22 39.96 7.24
N THR A 109 25.40 39.91 6.19
CA THR A 109 25.47 40.86 5.06
C THR A 109 25.09 42.29 5.49
N TRP A 110 24.05 42.45 6.31
CA TRP A 110 23.65 43.77 6.83
C TRP A 110 24.61 44.29 7.93
N GLY A 111 25.18 43.41 8.75
CA GLY A 111 26.20 43.79 9.74
C GLY A 111 27.54 44.23 9.14
N LEU A 112 27.92 43.66 7.98
CA LEU A 112 29.07 44.11 7.18
C LEU A 112 28.83 45.46 6.50
N ALA A 113 27.60 45.72 6.03
CA ALA A 113 27.23 47.00 5.42
C ALA A 113 27.27 48.18 6.41
N VAL A 114 26.85 47.98 7.66
CA VAL A 114 26.86 49.05 8.69
C VAL A 114 28.28 49.39 9.18
N ARG A 115 29.23 48.44 9.16
CA ARG A 115 30.65 48.73 9.48
C ARG A 115 31.42 49.38 8.33
N GLY A 116 30.91 49.36 7.11
CA GLY A 116 31.55 49.97 5.94
C GLY A 116 31.23 51.46 5.71
N LEU A 117 30.28 52.04 6.45
CA LEU A 117 29.75 53.39 6.16
C LEU A 117 30.26 54.50 7.08
N LEU A 118 31.28 54.26 7.91
CA LEU A 118 31.99 55.31 8.64
C LEU A 118 33.47 55.31 8.26
N ARG A 119 33.79 56.00 7.17
CA ARG A 119 35.13 56.56 6.96
C ARG A 119 34.99 57.99 6.44
N PRO A 120 35.27 59.03 7.25
CA PRO A 120 35.27 60.40 6.78
C PRO A 120 36.59 60.65 6.03
N GLN A 121 36.52 61.26 4.85
CA GLN A 121 37.69 61.90 4.25
C GLN A 121 37.36 63.37 4.10
N HIS A 122 37.92 64.14 5.03
CA HIS A 122 38.21 65.56 4.83
C HIS A 122 39.20 65.70 3.67
N GLY A 123 38.96 66.69 2.82
CA GLY A 123 39.84 67.16 1.76
C GLY A 123 39.24 68.43 1.18
#